data_AF-A0A6P0JPW9-F1
#
_entry.id   AF-A0A6P0JPW9-F1
#
_cell.length_a   1.000
_cell.length_b   1.000
_cell.length_c   1.000
_cell.angle_alpha   90.00
_cell.angle_beta   90.00
_cell.angle_gamma   90.00
#
_symmetry.space_group_name_H-M   'P 1'
#
loop_
_entity.id
_entity.type
_entity.pdbx_description
1 polymer ?
#
loop_
_entity_poly.entity_id
_entity_poly.type
_entity_poly.pdbx_seq_one_letter_code
_entity_poly.pdbx_strand_id
1 'polypeptide(L)'
;VFLYPGTVKKPDGKLRLLYETAPLAFLIEQAGGRASTGTQELMKVVPEKLHQRTPLVIGSTEDVQLVESFIQDRNRRTSEGPVATH
;
A
#
# COMPACT_ATOMS: atom_id res chain seq x y z
N VAL A 1 0.96 7.19 11.54
CA VAL A 1 0.48 6.32 10.41
C VAL A 1 -0.35 5.12 10.87
N PHE A 2 -1.27 4.63 10.03
CA PHE A 2 -1.96 3.33 10.14
C PHE A 2 -1.64 2.46 8.90
N LEU A 3 -1.47 1.16 9.10
CA LEU A 3 -1.07 0.23 8.05
C LEU A 3 -1.77 -1.13 8.17
N TYR A 4 -2.24 -1.62 7.03
CA TYR A 4 -2.80 -2.94 6.81
C TYR A 4 -2.24 -3.52 5.51
N PRO A 5 -0.94 -3.91 5.51
CA PRO A 5 -0.28 -4.38 4.30
C PRO A 5 -0.79 -5.76 3.86
N GLY A 6 -0.45 -6.15 2.63
CA GLY A 6 -0.52 -7.53 2.20
C GLY A 6 0.33 -8.44 3.08
N THR A 7 -0.11 -9.68 3.27
CA THR A 7 0.68 -10.72 3.95
C THR A 7 1.08 -11.81 2.97
N VAL A 8 2.02 -12.68 3.34
CA VAL A 8 2.44 -13.81 2.49
C VAL A 8 1.24 -14.66 2.02
N LYS A 9 0.24 -14.88 2.89
CA LYS A 9 -0.97 -15.64 2.56
C LYS A 9 -2.02 -14.82 1.79
N LYS A 10 -1.94 -13.50 1.81
CA LYS A 10 -2.91 -12.56 1.22
C LYS A 10 -2.17 -11.34 0.67
N PRO A 11 -1.44 -11.50 -0.45
CA PRO A 11 -0.60 -10.43 -0.99
C PRO A 11 -1.42 -9.20 -1.40
N ASP A 12 -2.65 -9.39 -1.86
CA ASP A 12 -3.59 -8.32 -2.21
C ASP A 12 -4.26 -7.65 -0.99
N GLY A 13 -3.79 -7.93 0.23
CA GLY A 13 -4.40 -7.42 1.46
C GLY A 13 -5.70 -8.14 1.85
N LYS A 14 -6.38 -7.59 2.87
CA LYS A 14 -7.64 -8.15 3.41
C LYS A 14 -8.84 -7.22 3.26
N LEU A 15 -8.61 -5.92 3.23
CA LEU A 15 -9.64 -4.88 3.16
C LEU A 15 -10.12 -4.72 1.71
N ARG A 16 -11.38 -4.36 1.50
CA ARG A 16 -11.97 -4.17 0.18
C ARG A 16 -11.83 -2.73 -0.29
N LEU A 17 -11.50 -2.59 -1.56
CA LEU A 17 -11.24 -1.30 -2.18
C LEU A 17 -12.45 -0.37 -2.08
N LEU A 18 -13.59 -0.80 -2.62
CA LEU A 18 -14.74 0.09 -2.85
C LEU A 18 -15.42 0.62 -1.59
N TYR A 19 -15.41 -0.13 -0.49
CA TYR A 19 -16.21 0.18 0.69
C TYR A 19 -15.44 0.06 2.02
N GLU A 20 -14.13 -0.16 1.98
CA GLU A 20 -13.26 -0.05 3.17
C GLU A 20 -12.13 0.95 2.92
N THR A 21 -11.28 0.71 1.93
CA THR A 21 -10.04 1.50 1.80
C THR A 21 -10.21 2.77 0.98
N ALA A 22 -10.96 2.78 -0.12
CA ALA A 22 -11.18 3.99 -0.91
C ALA A 22 -11.91 5.10 -0.12
N PRO A 23 -12.97 4.79 0.68
CA PRO A 23 -13.57 5.80 1.54
C PRO A 23 -12.60 6.38 2.58
N LEU A 24 -11.76 5.53 3.20
CA LEU A 24 -10.75 6.00 4.16
C LEU A 24 -9.67 6.84 3.49
N ALA A 25 -9.18 6.43 2.31
CA ALA A 25 -8.19 7.19 1.57
C ALA A 25 -8.70 8.56 1.19
N PHE A 26 -9.93 8.65 0.69
CA PHE A 26 -10.55 9.93 0.36
C PHE A 26 -10.55 10.87 1.58
N LEU A 27 -10.99 10.40 2.75
CA LEU A 27 -10.99 11.22 3.98
C LEU A 27 -9.58 11.69 4.38
N ILE A 28 -8.60 10.80 4.28
CA ILE A 28 -7.21 11.11 4.66
C ILE A 28 -6.59 12.12 3.70
N GLU A 29 -6.81 11.97 2.39
CA GLU A 29 -6.32 12.93 1.39
C GLU A 29 -7.00 14.30 1.54
N GLN A 30 -8.31 14.34 1.82
CA GLN A 30 -9.00 15.59 2.14
C GLN A 30 -8.50 16.24 3.43
N ALA A 31 -7.98 15.47 4.38
CA ALA A 31 -7.34 15.97 5.59
C ALA A 31 -5.87 16.40 5.39
N GLY A 32 -5.35 16.39 4.14
CA GLY A 32 -3.97 16.73 3.83
C GLY A 32 -2.95 15.61 4.12
N GLY A 33 -3.43 14.41 4.43
CA GLY A 33 -2.60 13.22 4.56
C GLY A 33 -2.37 12.50 3.22
N ARG A 34 -1.73 11.33 3.30
CA ARG A 34 -1.47 10.46 2.14
C ARG A 34 -2.11 9.10 2.34
N ALA A 35 -2.58 8.50 1.24
CA ALA A 35 -3.10 7.14 1.19
C ALA A 35 -2.45 6.34 0.07
N SER A 36 -1.97 5.14 0.40
CA SER A 36 -1.19 4.30 -0.50
C SER A 36 -1.54 2.82 -0.35
N THR A 37 -1.34 2.07 -1.43
CA THR A 37 -1.29 0.61 -1.44
C THR A 37 0.08 0.06 -1.00
N GLY A 38 1.05 0.95 -0.76
CA GLY A 38 2.47 0.65 -0.56
C GLY A 38 3.31 0.75 -1.83
N THR A 39 2.69 0.71 -3.02
CA THR A 39 3.38 0.84 -4.32
C THR A 39 2.80 1.91 -5.23
N GLN A 40 1.54 2.31 -5.00
CA GLN A 40 0.85 3.39 -5.72
C GLN A 40 -0.18 4.06 -4.82
N GLU A 41 -0.58 5.28 -5.19
CA GLU A 41 -1.63 6.05 -4.52
C GLU A 41 -2.97 5.31 -4.54
N LEU A 42 -3.66 5.27 -3.40
CA LEU A 42 -4.85 4.43 -3.28
C LEU A 42 -6.00 4.92 -4.17
N MET A 43 -6.17 6.24 -4.29
CA MET A 43 -7.24 6.84 -5.11
C MET A 43 -7.03 6.70 -6.62
N LYS A 44 -5.85 6.24 -7.07
CA LYS A 44 -5.58 5.94 -8.48
C LYS A 44 -5.91 4.50 -8.88
N VAL A 45 -6.27 3.64 -7.93
CA VAL A 45 -6.61 2.24 -8.22
C VAL A 45 -7.98 2.17 -8.86
N VAL A 46 -8.04 1.71 -10.11
CA VAL A 46 -9.30 1.39 -10.78
C VAL A 46 -9.76 -0.01 -10.34
N PRO A 47 -10.97 -0.17 -9.79
CA PRO A 47 -11.47 -1.47 -9.36
C PRO A 47 -11.79 -2.38 -10.56
N GLU A 48 -11.28 -3.62 -10.53
CA GLU A 48 -11.57 -4.67 -11.51
C GLU A 48 -12.81 -5.51 -11.13
N LYS A 49 -13.15 -5.56 -9.83
CA LYS A 49 -14.28 -6.34 -9.31
C LYS A 49 -14.87 -5.74 -8.04
N LEU A 50 -16.15 -6.01 -7.79
CA LEU A 50 -16.91 -5.47 -6.64
C LEU A 50 -16.24 -5.76 -5.28
N HIS A 51 -15.66 -6.96 -5.12
CA HIS A 51 -15.03 -7.38 -3.86
C HIS A 51 -13.50 -7.39 -3.94
N GLN A 52 -12.90 -6.52 -4.75
CA GLN A 52 -11.45 -6.40 -4.85
C GLN A 52 -10.85 -6.04 -3.50
N ARG A 53 -9.80 -6.76 -3.11
CA ARG A 53 -9.02 -6.46 -1.92
C ARG A 53 -7.85 -5.55 -2.25
N THR A 54 -7.40 -4.78 -1.28
CA THR A 54 -6.19 -3.97 -1.40
C THR A 54 -5.47 -3.86 -0.05
N PRO A 55 -4.13 -3.77 -0.06
CA PRO A 55 -3.38 -3.22 1.06
C PRO A 55 -3.77 -1.76 1.34
N LEU A 56 -3.51 -1.29 2.55
CA LEU A 56 -3.73 0.10 2.96
C LEU A 56 -2.58 0.63 3.80
N VAL A 57 -2.08 1.81 3.47
CA VAL A 57 -1.18 2.63 4.28
C VAL A 57 -1.71 4.05 4.25
N ILE A 58 -2.05 4.63 5.41
CA ILE A 58 -2.62 5.98 5.53
C ILE A 58 -2.02 6.75 6.70
N GLY A 59 -1.87 8.06 6.58
CA GLY A 59 -1.37 8.91 7.65
C GLY A 59 -0.81 10.24 7.16
N SER A 60 0.09 10.82 7.96
CA SER A 60 0.91 11.95 7.50
C SER A 60 1.72 11.56 6.28
N THR A 61 1.99 12.53 5.41
CA THR A 61 2.71 12.31 4.16
C THR A 61 4.08 11.70 4.40
N GLU A 62 4.79 12.18 5.43
CA GLU A 62 6.15 11.77 5.77
C GLU A 62 6.18 10.30 6.22
N ASP A 63 5.26 9.90 7.12
CA ASP A 63 5.22 8.51 7.59
C ASP A 63 4.85 7.55 6.47
N VAL A 64 3.90 7.93 5.61
CA VAL A 64 3.44 7.06 4.50
C VAL A 64 4.58 6.87 3.49
N GLN A 65 5.30 7.93 3.15
CA GLN A 65 6.47 7.85 2.26
C GLN A 65 7.59 6.99 2.86
N LEU A 66 7.81 7.07 4.19
CA LEU A 66 8.76 6.20 4.87
C LEU A 66 8.37 4.72 4.78
N VAL A 67 7.07 4.40 4.90
CA VAL A 67 6.60 3.02 4.71
C VAL A 67 6.76 2.57 3.25
N GLU A 68 6.44 3.43 2.27
CA GLU A 68 6.63 3.15 0.84
C GLU A 68 8.10 2.83 0.51
N SER A 69 9.06 3.57 1.09
CA SER A 69 10.48 3.36 0.83
C SER A 69 10.96 1.97 1.29
N PHE A 70 10.52 1.49 2.46
CA PHE A 70 10.83 0.14 2.92
C PHE A 70 10.26 -0.94 2.00
N ILE A 71 9.06 -0.73 1.44
CA ILE A 71 8.44 -1.66 0.50
C ILE A 71 9.20 -1.68 -0.83
N GLN A 72 9.57 -0.52 -1.36
CA GLN A 72 10.37 -0.39 -2.57
C GLN A 72 11.76 -1.03 -2.40
N ASP A 73 12.42 -0.79 -1.27
CA ASP A 73 13.72 -1.37 -0.95
C ASP A 73 13.67 -2.90 -0.90
N ARG A 74 12.63 -3.45 -0.26
CA ARG A 74 12.41 -4.90 -0.26
C ARG A 74 12.23 -5.43 -1.68
N ASN A 75 11.40 -4.77 -2.50
CA ASN A 75 11.13 -5.19 -3.87
C ASN A 75 12.40 -5.16 -4.75
N ARG A 76 13.27 -4.15 -4.56
CA ARG A 76 14.58 -4.06 -5.20
C ARG A 76 15.49 -5.22 -4.80
N ARG A 77 15.63 -5.49 -3.50
CA ARG A 77 16.45 -6.60 -3.00
C ARG A 77 15.96 -7.97 -3.49
N THR A 78 14.65 -8.16 -3.67
CA THR A 78 14.11 -9.41 -4.22
C THR A 78 14.31 -9.56 -5.73
N SER A 79 14.46 -8.45 -6.47
CA SER A 79 14.66 -8.48 -7.93
C SER A 79 16.14 -8.62 -8.33
N GLU A 80 17.08 -8.20 -7.48
CA GLU A 80 18.52 -8.32 -7.72
C GLU A 80 19.10 -9.73 -7.42
N GLY A 81 18.30 -10.65 -6.83
CA GLY A 81 18.75 -11.98 -6.44
C GLY A 81 19.76 -11.96 -5.27
N PRO A 82 20.12 -13.12 -4.69
CA PRO A 82 21.20 -13.16 -3.71
C PRO A 82 22.50 -12.77 -4.43
N VAL A 83 23.15 -11.70 -3.99
CA VAL A 83 24.54 -11.43 -4.39
C VAL A 83 25.35 -12.65 -3.99
N ALA A 84 25.85 -13.40 -4.97
CA ALA A 84 26.73 -14.52 -4.73
C ALA A 84 27.98 -14.01 -3.99
N THR A 85 28.04 -14.25 -2.69
CA THR A 85 29.25 -14.06 -1.90
C THR A 85 30.28 -15.08 -2.37
N HIS A 86 31.35 -14.59 -3.01
CA HIS A 86 32.60 -15.34 -3.20
C HIS A 86 33.37 -15.41 -1.88
#